data_AF-A0A7S4IZ83-F1
#
_entry.id   AF-A0A7S4IZ83-F1
#
_cell.length_a   1.000
_cell.length_b   1.000
_cell.length_c   1.000
_cell.angle_alpha   90.00
_cell.angle_beta   90.00
_cell.angle_gamma   90.00
#
_symmetry.space_group_name_H-M   'P 1'
#
loop_
_entity.id
_entity.type
_entity.pdbx_description
1 polymer ?
#
loop_
_entity_poly.entity_id
_entity_poly.type
_entity_poly.pdbx_seq_one_letter_code
_entity_poly.pdbx_strand_id
1 'polypeptide(L)'
;VAPLSREGETESAFDEDEGGPRFRALDWIVNTDKARLPADDPAIAWRLRQRYILALLYFSTGGGEERWTKRFNFLSEVDECDWFDLEYDEVAGELDDFDSLRPRGVVCDDEGRVKIIGLW
;
A
#
# COMPACT_ATOMS: atom_id res chain seq x y z
N VAL A 1 10.36 35.75 -37.70
CA VAL A 1 9.87 34.39 -38.02
C VAL A 1 10.54 33.44 -37.05
N ALA A 2 9.77 32.88 -36.12
CA ALA A 2 10.19 31.79 -35.24
C ALA A 2 9.55 30.49 -35.75
N PRO A 3 10.13 29.33 -35.42
CA PRO A 3 9.33 28.16 -35.05
C PRO A 3 9.66 27.80 -33.58
N LEU A 4 8.67 27.92 -32.69
CA LEU A 4 7.70 26.88 -32.29
C LEU A 4 8.31 25.85 -31.32
N SER A 5 7.82 25.95 -30.09
CA SER A 5 8.16 25.22 -28.88
C SER A 5 8.08 23.70 -29.07
N ARG A 6 9.04 22.97 -28.47
CA ARG A 6 8.98 21.51 -28.37
C ARG A 6 7.76 21.13 -27.52
N GLU A 7 6.83 20.45 -28.17
CA GLU A 7 5.57 19.97 -27.62
C GLU A 7 5.82 19.11 -26.38
N GLY A 8 4.91 19.20 -25.41
CA GLY A 8 4.98 18.51 -24.14
C GLY A 8 5.16 17.00 -24.34
N GLU A 9 6.13 16.45 -23.62
CA GLU A 9 6.25 15.02 -23.41
C GLU A 9 4.93 14.54 -22.80
N THR A 10 4.17 13.77 -23.57
CA THR A 10 3.11 12.95 -23.01
C THR A 10 3.82 11.84 -22.25
N GLU A 11 4.12 12.09 -20.97
CA GLU A 11 4.50 11.02 -20.05
C GLU A 11 3.38 9.99 -20.09
N SER A 12 3.68 8.86 -20.72
CA SER A 12 2.73 7.76 -20.75
C SER A 12 2.61 7.28 -19.31
N ALA A 13 1.40 7.28 -18.76
CA ALA A 13 1.12 6.57 -17.51
C ALA A 13 1.41 5.05 -17.62
N PHE A 14 1.82 4.57 -18.79
CA PHE A 14 2.25 3.22 -19.10
C PHE A 14 3.66 3.19 -19.72
N ASP A 15 4.58 4.06 -19.32
CA ASP A 15 5.99 3.76 -19.54
C ASP A 15 6.29 2.43 -18.83
N GLU A 16 6.63 1.42 -19.64
CA GLU A 16 7.07 0.08 -19.24
C GLU A 16 8.47 0.16 -18.63
N ASP A 17 8.62 1.00 -17.61
CA ASP A 17 9.80 0.95 -16.78
C ASP A 17 9.68 -0.36 -16.00
N GLU A 18 10.39 -1.40 -16.45
CA GLU A 18 10.45 -2.74 -15.82
C GLU A 18 10.92 -2.69 -14.35
N GLY A 19 11.27 -1.50 -13.83
CA GLY A 19 11.53 -1.23 -12.42
C GLY A 19 10.51 -0.33 -11.71
N GLY A 20 9.44 0.13 -12.36
CA GLY A 20 8.51 1.11 -11.79
C GLY A 20 7.61 0.54 -10.67
N PRO A 21 7.04 1.37 -9.79
CA PRO A 21 6.20 0.89 -8.67
C PRO A 21 5.01 0.02 -9.09
N ARG A 22 4.38 0.34 -10.24
CA ARG A 22 3.28 -0.46 -10.81
C ARG A 22 3.73 -1.86 -11.21
N PHE A 23 4.87 -1.95 -11.90
CA PHE A 23 5.45 -3.22 -12.29
C PHE A 23 5.81 -4.05 -11.06
N ARG A 24 6.52 -3.47 -10.08
CA ARG A 24 6.88 -4.16 -8.83
C ARG A 24 5.66 -4.63 -8.04
N ALA A 25 4.59 -3.82 -7.98
CA ALA A 25 3.35 -4.20 -7.29
C ALA A 25 2.64 -5.38 -7.99
N LEU A 26 2.58 -5.35 -9.32
CA LEU A 26 1.97 -6.43 -10.10
C LEU A 26 2.81 -7.71 -10.00
N ASP A 27 4.13 -7.60 -10.16
CA ASP A 27 5.06 -8.71 -10.00
C ASP A 27 4.96 -9.34 -8.61
N TRP A 28 4.86 -8.51 -7.56
CA TRP A 28 4.65 -8.99 -6.21
C TRP A 28 3.33 -9.77 -6.10
N ILE A 29 2.20 -9.22 -6.56
CA ILE A 29 0.89 -9.91 -6.52
C ILE A 29 0.93 -11.26 -7.25
N VAL A 30 1.54 -11.31 -8.42
CA VAL A 30 1.51 -12.51 -9.29
C VAL A 30 2.50 -13.58 -8.83
N ASN A 31 3.72 -13.17 -8.46
CA ASN A 31 4.83 -14.10 -8.29
C ASN A 31 5.24 -14.29 -6.82
N THR A 32 4.94 -13.34 -5.94
CA THR A 32 5.50 -13.30 -4.58
C THR A 32 4.44 -13.36 -3.47
N ASP A 33 3.26 -12.79 -3.67
CA ASP A 33 2.22 -12.68 -2.65
C ASP A 33 1.77 -14.08 -2.20
N LYS A 34 2.14 -14.41 -0.97
CA LYS A 34 1.88 -15.72 -0.39
C LYS A 34 0.42 -15.90 0.02
N ALA A 35 -0.37 -14.82 0.12
CA ALA A 35 -1.81 -14.93 0.33
C ALA A 35 -2.51 -15.61 -0.86
N ARG A 36 -1.93 -15.54 -2.07
CA ARG A 36 -2.37 -16.25 -3.29
C ARG A 36 -3.89 -16.19 -3.51
N LEU A 37 -4.47 -14.99 -3.40
CA LEU A 37 -5.90 -14.81 -3.59
C LEU A 37 -6.31 -15.14 -5.03
N PRO A 38 -7.40 -15.90 -5.26
CA PRO A 38 -7.82 -16.28 -6.60
C PRO A 38 -8.38 -15.06 -7.35
N ALA A 39 -7.86 -14.83 -8.56
CA ALA A 39 -8.25 -13.69 -9.39
C ALA A 39 -9.58 -13.91 -10.14
N ASP A 40 -10.00 -15.17 -10.28
CA ASP A 40 -11.19 -15.61 -11.00
C ASP A 40 -12.44 -15.72 -10.11
N ASP A 41 -12.31 -15.56 -8.79
CA ASP A 41 -13.43 -15.52 -7.86
C ASP A 41 -13.93 -14.07 -7.65
N PRO A 42 -15.12 -13.70 -8.17
CA PRO A 42 -15.65 -12.34 -8.01
C PRO A 42 -15.88 -11.94 -6.55
N ALA A 43 -16.11 -12.91 -5.65
CA ALA A 43 -16.38 -12.65 -4.23
C ALA A 43 -15.13 -12.16 -3.48
N ILE A 44 -13.92 -12.47 -3.98
CA ILE A 44 -12.65 -12.07 -3.35
C ILE A 44 -11.82 -11.13 -4.25
N ALA A 45 -12.18 -10.95 -5.52
CA ALA A 45 -11.46 -10.09 -6.46
C ALA A 45 -11.26 -8.65 -5.95
N TRP A 46 -12.18 -8.16 -5.11
CA TRP A 46 -12.05 -6.85 -4.47
C TRP A 46 -10.84 -6.75 -3.53
N ARG A 47 -10.50 -7.86 -2.89
CA ARG A 47 -9.41 -7.98 -1.93
C ARG A 47 -8.06 -8.08 -2.64
N LEU A 48 -8.02 -8.79 -3.77
CA LEU A 48 -6.87 -8.79 -4.66
C LEU A 48 -6.54 -7.37 -5.15
N ARG A 49 -7.55 -6.60 -5.58
CA ARG A 49 -7.37 -5.18 -5.96
C ARG A 49 -6.85 -4.34 -4.82
N GLN A 50 -7.36 -4.55 -3.61
CA GLN A 50 -6.92 -3.85 -2.40
C GLN A 50 -5.44 -4.11 -2.10
N ARG A 51 -5.01 -5.37 -2.08
CA ARG A 51 -3.60 -5.75 -1.89
C ARG A 51 -2.69 -5.17 -2.98
N TYR A 52 -3.13 -5.17 -4.24
CA TYR A 52 -2.38 -4.53 -5.32
C TYR A 52 -2.17 -3.02 -5.09
N ILE A 53 -3.23 -2.30 -4.69
CA ILE A 53 -3.15 -0.85 -4.41
C ILE A 53 -2.21 -0.59 -3.23
N LEU A 54 -2.26 -1.41 -2.17
CA LEU A 54 -1.36 -1.28 -1.02
C LEU A 54 0.10 -1.58 -1.40
N ALA A 55 0.34 -2.59 -2.23
CA ALA A 55 1.68 -2.88 -2.74
C ALA A 55 2.22 -1.74 -3.63
N LEU A 56 1.36 -1.18 -4.48
CA LEU A 56 1.70 -0.02 -5.30
C LEU A 56 2.07 1.18 -4.42
N LEU A 57 1.29 1.46 -3.37
CA LEU A 57 1.59 2.53 -2.42
C LEU A 57 2.95 2.31 -1.75
N TYR A 58 3.21 1.09 -1.28
CA TYR A 58 4.47 0.73 -0.63
C TYR A 58 5.68 0.99 -1.55
N PHE A 59 5.63 0.51 -2.80
CA PHE A 59 6.73 0.74 -3.74
C PHE A 59 6.84 2.20 -4.17
N SER A 60 5.73 2.92 -4.33
CA SER A 60 5.72 4.33 -4.76
C SER A 60 6.24 5.29 -3.69
N THR A 61 6.14 4.90 -2.41
CA THR A 61 6.57 5.72 -1.27
C THR A 61 7.91 5.26 -0.69
N GLY A 62 8.64 4.39 -1.41
CA GLY A 62 10.01 4.01 -1.06
C GLY A 62 10.15 2.87 -0.05
N GLY A 63 9.10 2.10 0.22
CA GLY A 63 9.16 0.97 1.15
C GLY A 63 10.19 -0.10 0.75
N GLY A 64 10.32 -0.36 -0.56
CA GLY A 64 11.31 -1.29 -1.11
C GLY A 64 12.76 -0.77 -1.15
N GLU A 65 12.99 0.48 -0.77
CA GLU A 65 14.30 1.16 -0.80
C GLU A 65 14.74 1.62 0.60
N GLU A 66 14.26 0.92 1.64
CA GLU A 66 14.60 1.16 3.06
C GLU A 66 14.24 2.56 3.59
N ARG A 67 13.49 3.37 2.84
CA ARG A 67 13.01 4.68 3.31
C ARG A 67 11.97 4.56 4.41
N TRP A 68 11.24 3.45 4.43
CA TRP A 68 10.30 3.13 5.50
C TRP A 68 11.08 2.58 6.70
N THR A 69 10.99 3.28 7.84
CA THR A 69 11.60 2.85 9.11
C THR A 69 10.84 1.68 9.75
N LYS A 70 9.52 1.61 9.52
CA LYS A 70 8.66 0.49 9.90
C LYS A 70 7.90 0.02 8.67
N ARG A 71 7.75 -1.30 8.53
CA ARG A 71 7.05 -1.91 7.40
C ARG A 71 5.60 -2.27 7.68
N PHE A 72 5.16 -2.26 8.94
CA PHE A 72 3.76 -2.53 9.33
C PHE A 72 3.18 -3.80 8.66
N ASN A 73 3.97 -4.88 8.54
CA ASN A 73 3.61 -6.10 7.80
C ASN A 73 3.21 -5.94 6.32
N PHE A 74 3.46 -4.79 5.68
CA PHE A 74 3.24 -4.63 4.24
C PHE A 74 3.97 -5.72 3.45
N LEU A 75 3.29 -6.22 2.41
CA LEU A 75 3.76 -7.29 1.53
C LEU A 75 3.94 -8.66 2.21
N SER A 76 3.41 -8.84 3.42
CA SER A 76 3.41 -10.12 4.12
C SER A 76 2.21 -11.00 3.70
N GLU A 77 2.23 -12.25 4.16
CA GLU A 77 1.16 -13.23 3.91
C GLU A 77 -0.09 -13.03 4.76
N VAL A 78 -0.01 -12.21 5.83
CA VAL A 78 -1.17 -11.97 6.70
C VAL A 78 -2.21 -11.10 5.99
N ASP A 79 -3.41 -11.08 6.60
CA ASP A 79 -4.49 -10.22 6.17
C ASP A 79 -4.00 -8.77 6.09
N GLU A 80 -4.34 -8.06 5.01
CA GLU A 80 -3.92 -6.67 4.87
C GLU A 80 -4.52 -5.76 5.95
N CYS A 81 -5.61 -6.18 6.60
CA CYS A 81 -6.17 -5.50 7.76
C CYS A 81 -5.34 -5.71 9.03
N ASP A 82 -4.37 -6.63 9.01
CA ASP A 82 -3.34 -6.82 10.04
C ASP A 82 -2.00 -6.17 9.65
N TRP A 83 -1.99 -5.34 8.59
CA TRP A 83 -0.82 -4.56 8.17
C TRP A 83 -0.68 -3.26 8.96
N PHE A 84 -0.64 -3.37 10.28
CA PHE A 84 -0.45 -2.24 11.19
C PHE A 84 0.46 -2.60 12.36
N ASP A 85 1.02 -1.57 13.00
CA ASP A 85 1.56 -1.63 14.35
C ASP A 85 0.75 -0.72 15.26
N LEU A 86 0.72 -1.05 16.55
CA LEU A 86 0.14 -0.19 17.57
C LEU A 86 1.22 0.73 18.14
N GLU A 87 1.00 2.05 18.03
CA GLU A 87 1.82 3.05 18.70
C GLU A 87 1.05 3.64 19.88
N TYR A 88 1.75 3.79 21.01
CA TYR A 88 1.18 4.42 22.20
C TYR A 88 1.19 5.94 22.02
N ASP A 89 0.02 6.56 22.17
CA ASP A 89 -0.10 8.02 22.19
C ASP A 89 0.27 8.52 23.60
N GLU A 90 1.54 8.89 23.80
CA GLU A 90 2.02 9.42 25.09
C GLU A 90 1.28 10.73 25.50
N VAL A 91 0.59 11.40 24.58
CA VAL A 91 -0.13 12.66 24.83
C VAL A 91 -1.55 12.41 25.31
N ALA A 92 -2.15 11.25 24.98
CA ALA A 92 -3.42 10.77 25.55
C ALA A 92 -3.17 10.17 26.94
N GLY A 93 -2.69 11.03 27.85
CA GLY A 93 -2.39 10.66 29.22
C GLY A 93 -3.65 10.27 29.99
N GLU A 94 -3.93 8.97 30.04
CA GLU A 94 -4.37 8.21 31.22
C GLU A 94 -4.29 6.71 30.89
N LEU A 95 -3.66 5.94 31.78
CA LEU A 95 -3.12 4.59 31.54
C LEU A 95 -4.15 3.45 31.34
N ASP A 96 -5.41 3.76 31.02
CA ASP A 96 -6.48 2.76 30.92
C ASP A 96 -7.42 2.93 29.71
N ASP A 97 -7.15 3.85 28.78
CA ASP A 97 -7.99 4.04 27.60
C ASP A 97 -7.43 3.30 26.36
N PHE A 98 -8.22 2.37 25.82
CA PHE A 98 -7.92 1.70 24.55
C PHE A 98 -7.86 2.72 23.39
N ASP A 99 -8.46 3.90 23.57
CA ASP A 99 -8.41 5.03 22.63
C ASP A 99 -7.00 5.66 22.50
N SER A 100 -6.07 5.33 23.41
CA SER A 100 -4.68 5.81 23.37
C SER A 100 -3.78 5.00 22.42
N LEU A 101 -4.28 3.90 21.85
CA LEU A 101 -3.55 3.13 20.83
C LEU A 101 -3.92 3.62 19.44
N ARG A 102 -2.97 4.27 18.75
CA ARG A 102 -3.17 4.67 17.35
C ARG A 102 -2.55 3.64 16.43
N PRO A 103 -3.35 2.90 15.64
CA PRO A 103 -2.80 2.00 14.64
C PRO A 103 -2.09 2.82 13.54
N ARG A 104 -0.83 2.47 13.26
CA ARG A 104 -0.07 2.93 12.09
C ARG A 104 -0.01 1.81 11.07
N GLY A 105 -0.24 2.11 9.82
CA GLY A 105 -0.38 1.15 8.73
C GLY A 105 -1.80 1.15 8.18
N VAL A 106 -2.36 -0.02 7.93
CA VAL A 106 -3.66 -0.23 7.31
C VAL A 106 -4.73 -0.42 8.38
N VAL A 107 -5.82 0.34 8.28
CA VAL A 107 -7.02 0.16 9.10
C VAL A 107 -8.20 -0.15 8.20
N CYS A 108 -8.87 -1.27 8.47
CA CYS A 108 -10.07 -1.69 7.76
C CYS A 108 -11.36 -1.37 8.52
N ASP A 109 -12.48 -1.35 7.81
CA ASP A 109 -13.81 -1.46 8.41
C ASP A 109 -14.17 -2.93 8.71
N ASP A 110 -15.41 -3.15 9.18
CA ASP A 110 -15.96 -4.46 9.54
C ASP A 110 -16.17 -5.39 8.33
N GLU A 111 -16.16 -4.85 7.11
CA GLU A 111 -16.19 -5.61 5.86
C GLU A 111 -14.77 -5.95 5.33
N GLY A 112 -13.72 -5.52 6.04
CA GLY A 112 -12.32 -5.72 5.63
C GLY A 112 -11.86 -4.76 4.54
N ARG A 113 -12.56 -3.64 4.33
CA ARG A 113 -12.21 -2.62 3.34
C ARG A 113 -11.31 -1.57 3.97
N VAL A 114 -10.23 -1.23 3.29
CA VAL A 114 -9.29 -0.21 3.80
C VAL A 114 -9.98 1.15 3.92
N LYS A 115 -9.95 1.72 5.13
CA LYS A 115 -10.51 3.02 5.47
C LYS A 115 -9.44 4.07 5.75
N ILE A 116 -8.34 3.68 6.40
CA ILE A 116 -7.23 4.59 6.75
C ILE A 116 -5.91 3.92 6.40
N ILE A 117 -4.97 4.71 5.88
CA ILE A 117 -3.57 4.31 5.70
C ILE A 117 -2.70 5.37 6.39
N GLY A 118 -2.05 5.02 7.49
CA GLY A 118 -1.20 5.92 8.28
C GLY A 118 0.26 5.52 8.26
N LEU A 119 1.10 6.24 7.51
CA LEU A 119 2.49 5.83 7.22
C LEU A 119 3.56 6.57 8.05
N TRP A 120 3.17 7.52 8.91
CA TRP A 120 4.05 8.37 9.74
C TRP A 120 3.29 8.98 10.91
#